data_AF-A0A239FHQ5-F1
#
_entry.id   AF-A0A239FHQ5-F1
#
_cell.length_a   1.000
_cell.length_b   1.000
_cell.length_c   1.000
_cell.angle_alpha   90.00
_cell.angle_beta   90.00
_cell.angle_gamma   90.00
#
_symmetry.space_group_name_H-M   'P 1'
#
loop_
_entity.id
_entity.type
_entity.pdbx_description
1 polymer ?
#
loop_
_entity_poly.entity_id
_entity_poly.type
_entity_poly.pdbx_seq_one_letter_code
_entity_poly.pdbx_strand_id
1 'polypeptide(L)'
;MTIHETAGEKLVPAQHKNLPNRILRAFDNAKHLKGLPRSARDTLAEICRFVPQADPLATVFARKSLIAERIGASERTVYRHLQLLLQHQLIEVLEQERKSRNGRFSVARIRLTAKAVEILGLAKTASEVIHNPPHDNMSDGHTLTEPTIPKNQRPKTENGLPEDLAWLSSQGISRAGVFKLMGKAKSKGKLLSDIALAVKSYLIDIKGARLYAYLAKLVDGPTDFSFAAAEERRRIAEREKIRHEAGKVHHFRERFKNTVLTNRKQDRLFFIDGAARFVQVLGKQSGTQPLNDVMPWIERIGSGELVLATLSMERRIRAEYRCGN
;
A
#
# COMPACT_ATOMS: atom_id res chain seq x y z
N MET A 1 12.90 -48.47 25.99
CA MET A 1 12.91 -47.74 27.27
C MET A 1 12.78 -46.26 26.93
N THR A 2 11.59 -45.73 27.21
CA THR A 2 11.18 -44.30 27.23
C THR A 2 11.35 -43.46 25.96
N ILE A 3 10.38 -43.61 25.07
CA ILE A 3 10.00 -42.58 24.09
C ILE A 3 9.34 -41.46 24.90
N HIS A 4 9.99 -40.30 25.01
CA HIS A 4 9.38 -39.14 25.64
C HIS A 4 8.23 -38.64 24.78
N GLU A 5 7.02 -39.02 25.18
CA GLU A 5 5.75 -38.45 24.79
C GLU A 5 5.73 -36.98 25.27
N THR A 6 6.31 -36.07 24.48
CA THR A 6 6.15 -34.63 24.71
C THR A 6 4.69 -34.28 24.43
N ALA A 7 3.96 -34.08 25.52
CA ALA A 7 2.59 -33.62 25.61
C ALA A 7 2.24 -32.64 24.48
N GLY A 8 1.22 -32.99 23.71
CA GLY A 8 0.69 -32.18 22.61
C GLY A 8 0.17 -30.84 23.12
N GLU A 9 0.97 -29.80 22.97
CA GLU A 9 0.50 -28.42 23.06
C GLU A 9 -0.54 -28.22 21.94
N LYS A 10 -1.81 -28.07 22.32
CA LYS A 10 -2.90 -27.90 21.36
C LYS A 10 -2.62 -26.66 20.51
N LEU A 11 -2.52 -26.85 19.20
CA LEU A 11 -2.39 -25.75 18.24
C LEU A 11 -3.68 -24.93 18.26
N VAL A 12 -3.64 -23.76 18.88
CA VAL A 12 -4.80 -22.87 18.96
C VAL A 12 -4.73 -21.87 17.80
N PRO A 13 -5.78 -21.77 16.95
CA PRO A 13 -5.83 -20.77 15.90
C PRO A 13 -5.81 -19.37 16.53
N ALA A 14 -5.04 -18.46 15.95
CA ALA A 14 -5.07 -17.06 16.35
C ALA A 14 -6.40 -16.42 15.92
N GLN A 15 -6.87 -15.41 16.67
CA GLN A 15 -8.07 -14.66 16.29
C GLN A 15 -7.96 -14.14 14.85
N HIS A 16 -8.92 -14.54 14.00
CA HIS A 16 -8.90 -14.20 12.59
C HIS A 16 -9.07 -12.68 12.40
N LYS A 17 -8.09 -12.05 11.75
CA LYS A 17 -8.25 -10.70 11.20
C LYS A 17 -8.99 -10.80 9.87
N ASN A 18 -9.98 -9.93 9.66
CA ASN A 18 -10.74 -9.89 8.42
C ASN A 18 -9.93 -9.24 7.28
N LEU A 19 -8.93 -9.97 6.75
CA LEU A 19 -8.13 -9.55 5.60
C LEU A 19 -8.84 -9.93 4.29
N PRO A 20 -8.80 -9.15 3.20
CA PRO A 20 -9.60 -9.46 2.01
C PRO A 20 -9.14 -10.72 1.26
N ASN A 21 -7.84 -11.02 1.26
CA ASN A 21 -7.27 -12.15 0.52
C ASN A 21 -7.06 -13.38 1.42
N ARG A 22 -7.53 -14.54 0.98
CA ARG A 22 -7.46 -15.81 1.71
C ARG A 22 -6.02 -16.29 1.97
N ILE A 23 -5.10 -16.09 1.03
CA ILE A 23 -3.67 -16.41 1.22
C ILE A 23 -3.06 -15.47 2.27
N LEU A 24 -3.42 -14.18 2.25
CA LEU A 24 -2.93 -13.22 3.26
C LEU A 24 -3.47 -13.55 4.66
N ARG A 25 -4.73 -13.98 4.77
CA ARG A 25 -5.28 -14.52 6.04
C ARG A 25 -4.47 -15.71 6.52
N ALA A 26 -4.27 -16.70 5.65
CA ALA A 26 -3.52 -17.92 5.99
C ALA A 26 -2.06 -17.62 6.37
N PHE A 27 -1.43 -16.66 5.70
CA PHE A 27 -0.09 -16.18 6.04
C PHE A 27 -0.05 -15.55 7.44
N ASP A 28 -0.99 -14.65 7.76
CA ASP A 28 -1.06 -14.01 9.09
C ASP A 28 -1.38 -15.03 10.18
N ASN A 29 -2.32 -15.95 9.90
CA ASN A 29 -2.69 -17.04 10.82
C ASN A 29 -1.51 -17.97 11.10
N ALA A 30 -0.72 -18.33 10.07
CA ALA A 30 0.49 -19.13 10.24
C ALA A 30 1.52 -18.46 11.16
N LYS A 31 1.73 -17.15 11.01
CA LYS A 31 2.67 -16.38 11.84
C LYS A 31 2.24 -16.28 13.31
N HIS A 32 0.94 -16.25 13.57
CA HIS A 32 0.39 -16.11 14.92
C HIS A 32 -0.04 -17.44 15.55
N LEU A 33 0.17 -18.56 14.87
CA LEU A 33 -0.15 -19.89 15.39
C LEU A 33 0.55 -20.12 16.74
N LYS A 34 -0.18 -20.52 17.77
CA LYS A 34 0.38 -20.86 19.09
C LYS A 34 0.77 -22.34 19.12
N GLY A 35 1.82 -22.69 19.87
CA GLY A 35 2.34 -24.05 19.96
C GLY A 35 3.40 -24.43 18.92
N LEU A 36 3.85 -23.47 18.09
CA LEU A 36 5.01 -23.65 17.20
C LEU A 36 6.11 -22.62 17.50
N PRO A 37 7.40 -23.00 17.36
CA PRO A 37 8.51 -22.06 17.47
C PRO A 37 8.45 -21.03 16.33
N ARG A 38 8.86 -19.79 16.61
CA ARG A 38 8.79 -18.64 15.69
C ARG A 38 9.33 -18.97 14.28
N SER A 39 10.47 -19.65 14.21
CA SER A 39 11.13 -19.98 12.95
C SER A 39 10.37 -21.02 12.11
N ALA A 40 9.65 -21.96 12.75
CA ALA A 40 8.77 -22.90 12.07
C ALA A 40 7.50 -22.22 11.57
N ARG A 41 6.96 -21.24 12.33
CA ARG A 41 5.82 -20.41 11.89
C ARG A 41 6.16 -19.56 10.67
N ASP A 42 7.34 -18.97 10.63
CA ASP A 42 7.80 -18.20 9.46
C ASP A 42 7.95 -19.11 8.23
N THR A 43 8.46 -20.34 8.42
CA THR A 43 8.55 -21.34 7.34
C THR A 43 7.17 -21.76 6.85
N LEU A 44 6.22 -22.02 7.76
CA LEU A 44 4.83 -22.35 7.42
C LEU A 44 4.14 -21.20 6.66
N ALA A 45 4.33 -19.96 7.12
CA ALA A 45 3.78 -18.78 6.48
C ALA A 45 4.32 -18.63 5.04
N GLU A 46 5.61 -18.84 4.81
CA GLU A 46 6.17 -18.84 3.45
C GLU A 46 5.59 -19.96 2.58
N ILE A 47 5.32 -21.15 3.13
CA ILE A 47 4.65 -22.24 2.37
C ILE A 47 3.25 -21.81 1.95
N CYS A 48 2.47 -21.15 2.82
CA CYS A 48 1.12 -20.68 2.50
C CYS A 48 1.07 -19.77 1.27
N ARG A 49 2.14 -19.03 0.96
CA ARG A 49 2.20 -18.14 -0.21
C ARG A 49 2.20 -18.90 -1.54
N PHE A 50 2.67 -20.14 -1.54
CA PHE A 50 2.77 -20.97 -2.74
C PHE A 50 1.58 -21.91 -2.91
N VAL A 51 0.61 -21.87 -1.99
CA VAL A 51 -0.61 -22.69 -2.06
C VAL A 51 -1.55 -22.12 -3.12
N PRO A 52 -2.00 -22.92 -4.10
CA PRO A 52 -2.99 -22.49 -5.07
C PRO A 52 -4.29 -22.07 -4.38
N GLN A 53 -4.89 -20.96 -4.83
CA GLN A 53 -6.16 -20.53 -4.26
C GLN A 53 -7.29 -21.52 -4.60
N ALA A 54 -7.38 -21.98 -5.84
CA ALA A 54 -8.46 -22.87 -6.26
C ALA A 54 -8.55 -24.16 -5.42
N ASP A 55 -7.38 -24.74 -5.09
CA ASP A 55 -7.27 -25.98 -4.32
C ASP A 55 -6.18 -25.89 -3.23
N PRO A 56 -6.57 -25.65 -1.96
CA PRO A 56 -5.64 -25.58 -0.85
C PRO A 56 -4.91 -26.88 -0.48
N LEU A 57 -5.41 -28.04 -0.96
CA LEU A 57 -4.82 -29.35 -0.71
C LEU A 57 -3.86 -29.78 -1.82
N ALA A 58 -3.75 -28.97 -2.87
CA ALA A 58 -2.84 -29.20 -3.97
C ALA A 58 -1.37 -29.20 -3.51
N THR A 59 -0.53 -29.89 -4.28
CA THR A 59 0.91 -29.92 -4.01
C THR A 59 1.55 -28.57 -4.26
N VAL A 60 2.35 -28.13 -3.30
CA VAL A 60 3.12 -26.89 -3.34
C VAL A 60 4.53 -27.17 -3.84
N PHE A 61 4.89 -26.51 -4.94
CA PHE A 61 6.26 -26.52 -5.45
C PHE A 61 7.04 -25.32 -4.91
N ALA A 62 7.63 -25.48 -3.72
CA ALA A 62 8.49 -24.46 -3.13
C ALA A 62 9.95 -24.95 -3.05
N ARG A 63 10.84 -24.26 -3.78
CA ARG A 63 12.29 -24.51 -3.70
C ARG A 63 12.79 -24.16 -2.30
N LYS A 64 13.54 -25.07 -1.68
CA LYS A 64 14.05 -24.91 -0.31
C LYS A 64 14.98 -23.71 -0.18
N SER A 65 15.83 -23.48 -1.19
CA SER A 65 16.69 -22.30 -1.31
C SER A 65 15.90 -20.99 -1.21
N LEU A 66 14.77 -20.91 -1.91
CA LEU A 66 13.93 -19.71 -1.95
C LEU A 66 13.20 -19.47 -0.62
N ILE A 67 12.74 -20.54 0.05
CA ILE A 67 12.20 -20.44 1.41
C ILE A 67 13.29 -19.95 2.36
N ALA A 68 14.49 -20.54 2.29
CA ALA A 68 15.63 -20.23 3.12
C ALA A 68 16.03 -18.75 3.01
N GLU A 69 16.14 -18.23 1.78
CA GLU A 69 16.40 -16.82 1.48
C GLU A 69 15.34 -15.89 2.10
N ARG A 70 14.05 -16.21 1.93
CA ARG A 70 12.95 -15.36 2.43
C ARG A 70 12.83 -15.31 3.95
N ILE A 71 13.10 -16.43 4.62
CA ILE A 71 13.09 -16.47 6.09
C ILE A 71 14.43 -16.02 6.70
N GLY A 72 15.46 -15.78 5.87
CA GLY A 72 16.80 -15.43 6.33
C GLY A 72 17.53 -16.57 7.07
N ALA A 73 17.30 -17.82 6.68
CA ALA A 73 17.92 -19.00 7.29
C ALA A 73 18.66 -19.87 6.26
N SER A 74 19.46 -20.83 6.73
CA SER A 74 20.09 -21.82 5.85
C SER A 74 19.12 -22.92 5.43
N GLU A 75 19.38 -23.59 4.30
CA GLU A 75 18.56 -24.73 3.86
C GLU A 75 18.48 -25.84 4.91
N ARG A 76 19.59 -26.14 5.60
CA ARG A 76 19.61 -27.12 6.71
C ARG A 76 18.60 -26.77 7.80
N THR A 77 18.44 -25.48 8.10
CA THR A 77 17.48 -24.98 9.07
C THR A 77 16.04 -25.12 8.55
N VAL A 78 15.81 -24.87 7.26
CA VAL A 78 14.51 -25.12 6.62
C VAL A 78 14.12 -26.59 6.70
N TYR A 79 15.03 -27.52 6.42
CA TYR A 79 14.76 -28.97 6.55
C TYR A 79 14.35 -29.34 7.99
N ARG A 80 15.02 -28.78 9.00
CA ARG A 80 14.64 -28.98 10.40
C ARG A 80 13.25 -28.43 10.70
N HIS A 81 12.90 -27.25 10.20
CA HIS A 81 11.55 -26.69 10.37
C HIS A 81 10.48 -27.55 9.68
N LEU A 82 10.76 -28.06 8.49
CA LEU A 82 9.84 -28.97 7.80
C LEU A 82 9.62 -30.26 8.58
N GLN A 83 10.66 -30.81 9.21
CA GLN A 83 10.52 -31.96 10.08
C GLN A 83 9.59 -31.67 11.28
N LEU A 84 9.71 -30.49 11.89
CA LEU A 84 8.81 -30.06 12.96
C LEU A 84 7.36 -29.91 12.44
N LEU A 85 7.17 -29.29 11.27
CA LEU A 85 5.83 -29.15 10.66
C LEU A 85 5.20 -30.50 10.33
N LEU A 86 6.01 -31.49 9.92
CA LEU A 86 5.58 -32.87 9.70
C LEU A 86 5.16 -33.54 11.01
N GLN A 87 5.94 -33.38 12.08
CA GLN A 87 5.60 -33.90 13.42
C GLN A 87 4.28 -33.33 13.95
N HIS A 88 3.99 -32.06 13.68
CA HIS A 88 2.72 -31.43 14.04
C HIS A 88 1.54 -31.76 13.09
N GLN A 89 1.79 -32.58 12.05
CA GLN A 89 0.83 -32.97 11.01
C GLN A 89 0.27 -31.76 10.24
N LEU A 90 1.09 -30.73 10.03
CA LEU A 90 0.70 -29.52 9.28
C LEU A 90 1.04 -29.63 7.80
N ILE A 91 2.07 -30.42 7.48
CA ILE A 91 2.47 -30.71 6.10
C ILE A 91 2.55 -32.22 5.90
N GLU A 92 2.41 -32.63 4.66
CA GLU A 92 2.73 -33.97 4.19
C GLU A 92 3.75 -33.87 3.06
N VAL A 93 4.75 -34.74 3.10
CA VAL A 93 5.73 -34.89 2.04
C VAL A 93 5.32 -36.08 1.20
N LEU A 94 4.90 -35.83 -0.04
CA LEU A 94 4.53 -36.89 -0.97
C LEU A 94 5.76 -37.64 -1.48
N GLU A 95 5.56 -38.91 -1.81
CA GLU A 95 6.59 -39.77 -2.38
C GLU A 95 7.14 -39.18 -3.69
N GLN A 96 8.45 -39.36 -3.89
CA GLN A 96 9.14 -38.86 -5.07
C GLN A 96 8.84 -39.77 -6.26
N GLU A 97 7.97 -39.33 -7.15
CA GLU A 97 7.72 -40.04 -8.41
C GLU A 97 9.01 -40.03 -9.26
N ARG A 98 9.39 -41.20 -9.79
CA ARG A 98 10.49 -41.30 -10.75
C ARG A 98 10.02 -40.74 -12.09
N LYS A 99 10.80 -39.83 -12.68
CA LYS A 99 10.50 -39.36 -14.05
C LYS A 99 10.83 -40.48 -15.03
N SER A 100 9.79 -41.09 -15.61
CA SER A 100 9.86 -42.20 -16.57
C SER A 100 10.89 -41.99 -17.69
N ARG A 101 11.05 -40.75 -18.16
CA ARG A 101 11.91 -40.43 -19.32
C ARG A 101 13.42 -40.40 -19.03
N ASN A 102 13.86 -40.13 -17.79
CA ASN A 102 15.27 -39.83 -17.50
C ASN A 102 15.83 -40.52 -16.24
N GLY A 103 15.06 -41.39 -15.56
CA GLY A 103 15.49 -42.08 -14.33
C GLY A 103 15.77 -41.17 -13.12
N ARG A 104 15.66 -39.84 -13.27
CA ARG A 104 15.84 -38.85 -12.21
C ARG A 104 14.57 -38.77 -11.34
N PHE A 105 14.76 -38.72 -10.03
CA PHE A 105 13.68 -38.50 -9.08
C PHE A 105 13.09 -37.09 -9.24
N SER A 106 11.77 -36.97 -9.18
CA SER A 106 11.12 -35.66 -9.06
C SER A 106 11.39 -35.07 -7.67
N VAL A 107 11.46 -33.73 -7.58
CA VAL A 107 11.62 -33.03 -6.30
C VAL A 107 10.43 -33.37 -5.40
N ALA A 108 10.69 -33.79 -4.16
CA ALA A 108 9.65 -34.11 -3.19
C ALA A 108 8.63 -32.97 -3.08
N ARG A 109 7.36 -33.30 -3.38
CA ARG A 109 6.24 -32.35 -3.36
C ARG A 109 5.71 -32.27 -1.93
N ILE A 110 5.55 -31.06 -1.41
CA ILE A 110 4.95 -30.82 -0.10
C ILE A 110 3.49 -30.45 -0.32
N ARG A 111 2.57 -30.97 0.47
CA ARG A 111 1.18 -30.49 0.53
C ARG A 111 0.81 -30.09 1.96
N LEU A 112 -0.16 -29.18 2.09
CA LEU A 112 -0.78 -28.92 3.39
C LEU A 112 -1.75 -30.05 3.73
N THR A 113 -1.82 -30.41 5.00
CA THR A 113 -2.82 -31.39 5.49
C THR A 113 -4.19 -30.72 5.63
N ALA A 114 -5.26 -31.52 5.67
CA ALA A 114 -6.61 -31.01 5.93
C ALA A 114 -6.67 -30.20 7.25
N LYS A 115 -5.97 -30.69 8.29
CA LYS A 115 -5.81 -30.01 9.58
C LYS A 115 -5.16 -28.63 9.44
N ALA A 116 -4.10 -28.51 8.64
CA ALA A 116 -3.46 -27.20 8.42
C ALA A 116 -4.37 -26.24 7.65
N VAL A 117 -5.06 -26.72 6.62
CA VAL A 117 -5.98 -25.91 5.83
C VAL A 117 -7.11 -25.34 6.69
N GLU A 118 -7.62 -26.12 7.65
CA GLU A 118 -8.63 -25.68 8.61
C GLU A 118 -8.07 -24.63 9.59
N ILE A 119 -6.97 -24.94 10.28
CA ILE A 119 -6.34 -24.03 11.26
C ILE A 119 -5.93 -22.70 10.63
N LEU A 120 -5.47 -22.73 9.38
CA LEU A 120 -5.02 -21.54 8.66
C LEU A 120 -6.18 -20.74 8.03
N GLY A 121 -7.41 -21.26 8.04
CA GLY A 121 -8.57 -20.59 7.44
C GLY A 121 -8.53 -20.58 5.91
N LEU A 122 -7.94 -21.62 5.30
CA LEU A 122 -7.89 -21.82 3.84
C LEU A 122 -9.13 -22.56 3.31
N ALA A 123 -9.79 -23.36 4.15
CA ALA A 123 -11.09 -23.96 3.86
C ALA A 123 -12.24 -23.01 4.21
N LYS A 124 -13.29 -23.00 3.38
CA LYS A 124 -14.56 -22.33 3.72
C LYS A 124 -15.26 -23.15 4.78
N THR A 125 -15.23 -22.73 6.04
CA THR A 125 -16.21 -23.20 7.01
C THR A 125 -17.56 -22.57 6.64
N ALA A 126 -18.60 -23.39 6.53
CA ALA A 126 -19.94 -22.99 6.06
C ALA A 126 -20.63 -21.90 6.94
N SER A 127 -20.00 -21.47 8.03
CA SER A 127 -20.55 -20.54 9.02
C SER A 127 -20.26 -19.05 8.77
N GLU A 128 -19.45 -18.66 7.78
CA GLU A 128 -19.10 -17.24 7.54
C GLU A 128 -19.84 -16.61 6.34
N VAL A 129 -21.09 -16.99 6.08
CA VAL A 129 -21.96 -16.27 5.12
C VAL A 129 -22.81 -15.24 5.86
N ILE A 130 -22.23 -14.09 6.20
CA ILE A 130 -23.02 -12.90 6.56
C ILE A 130 -22.84 -11.76 5.55
N HIS A 131 -21.80 -11.78 4.71
CA HIS A 131 -21.66 -10.82 3.62
C HIS A 131 -21.20 -11.50 2.35
N ASN A 132 -21.93 -11.24 1.26
CA ASN A 132 -21.55 -11.67 -0.09
C ASN A 132 -20.07 -11.37 -0.33
N PRO A 133 -19.25 -12.37 -0.70
CA PRO A 133 -17.85 -12.13 -1.00
C PRO A 133 -17.75 -11.19 -2.22
N PRO A 134 -16.76 -10.29 -2.27
CA PRO A 134 -16.50 -9.52 -3.47
C PRO A 134 -16.22 -10.50 -4.61
N HIS A 135 -16.94 -10.36 -5.72
CA HIS A 135 -16.71 -11.17 -6.91
C HIS A 135 -15.27 -10.98 -7.39
N ASP A 136 -14.58 -12.10 -7.57
CA ASP A 136 -13.18 -12.20 -7.99
C ASP A 136 -13.10 -12.04 -9.51
N ASN A 137 -13.40 -10.83 -10.00
CA ASN A 137 -13.05 -10.42 -11.36
C ASN A 137 -11.69 -9.70 -11.30
N MET A 138 -10.63 -10.42 -10.97
CA MET A 138 -9.27 -9.93 -11.20
C MET A 138 -8.73 -10.52 -12.49
N SER A 139 -8.43 -9.63 -13.45
CA SER A 139 -7.69 -9.95 -14.66
C SER A 139 -6.27 -10.41 -14.29
N ASP A 140 -5.89 -11.59 -14.79
CA ASP A 140 -4.53 -12.12 -14.71
C ASP A 140 -3.52 -11.13 -15.32
N GLY A 141 -2.55 -10.70 -14.51
CA GLY A 141 -1.34 -10.02 -14.99
C GLY A 141 -1.02 -8.69 -14.34
N HIS A 142 -0.55 -8.70 -13.09
CA HIS A 142 0.33 -7.63 -12.59
C HIS A 142 1.38 -8.19 -11.62
N THR A 143 2.65 -7.93 -11.93
CA THR A 143 3.82 -8.15 -11.09
C THR A 143 3.82 -7.18 -9.90
N LEU A 144 4.27 -7.64 -8.73
CA LEU A 144 4.20 -6.98 -7.41
C LEU A 144 5.04 -5.68 -7.24
N THR A 145 5.37 -4.96 -8.31
CA THR A 145 6.29 -3.80 -8.25
C THR A 145 5.63 -2.44 -8.46
N GLU A 146 4.34 -2.36 -8.75
CA GLU A 146 3.63 -1.09 -8.81
C GLU A 146 2.72 -0.93 -7.59
N PRO A 147 2.82 0.20 -6.84
CA PRO A 147 1.88 0.47 -5.76
C PRO A 147 0.48 0.52 -6.37
N THR A 148 -0.31 -0.51 -6.09
CA THR A 148 -1.68 -0.63 -6.59
C THR A 148 -2.48 0.52 -5.97
N ILE A 149 -2.67 1.60 -6.72
CA ILE A 149 -3.66 2.61 -6.38
C ILE A 149 -4.98 1.85 -6.30
N PRO A 150 -5.62 1.72 -5.11
CA PRO A 150 -6.78 0.87 -5.00
C PRO A 150 -7.87 1.44 -5.90
N LYS A 151 -8.27 0.68 -6.93
CA LYS A 151 -9.44 0.98 -7.79
C LYS A 151 -10.75 1.17 -6.99
N ASN A 152 -10.72 0.86 -5.69
CA ASN A 152 -11.81 1.00 -4.73
C ASN A 152 -11.53 2.07 -3.66
N GLN A 153 -10.87 3.19 -3.97
CA GLN A 153 -11.03 4.36 -3.11
C GLN A 153 -12.50 4.76 -3.15
N ARG A 154 -13.23 4.43 -2.08
CA ARG A 154 -14.57 4.96 -1.86
C ARG A 154 -14.45 6.48 -1.94
N PRO A 155 -15.32 7.17 -2.72
CA PRO A 155 -15.27 8.62 -2.78
C PRO A 155 -15.29 9.16 -1.35
N LYS A 156 -14.41 10.12 -1.05
CA LYS A 156 -14.38 10.75 0.26
C LYS A 156 -15.77 11.32 0.53
N THR A 157 -16.40 10.83 1.59
CA THR A 157 -17.68 11.34 2.05
C THR A 157 -17.48 12.09 3.35
N GLU A 158 -17.90 13.34 3.39
CA GLU A 158 -17.99 14.11 4.62
C GLU A 158 -19.44 14.07 5.10
N ASN A 159 -19.66 13.66 6.35
CA ASN A 159 -21.00 13.55 6.96
C ASN A 159 -22.00 12.66 6.18
N GLY A 160 -21.49 11.72 5.37
CA GLY A 160 -22.29 10.82 4.53
C GLY A 160 -22.74 11.43 3.19
N LEU A 161 -22.25 12.62 2.83
CA LEU A 161 -22.43 13.25 1.52
C LEU A 161 -21.09 13.28 0.77
N PRO A 162 -21.08 13.33 -0.57
CA PRO A 162 -19.87 13.64 -1.33
C PRO A 162 -19.24 14.96 -0.86
N GLU A 163 -17.92 15.03 -0.77
CA GLU A 163 -17.15 16.21 -0.33
C GLU A 163 -17.62 17.51 -1.03
N ASP A 164 -17.81 17.46 -2.34
CA ASP A 164 -18.30 18.58 -3.17
C ASP A 164 -19.66 19.15 -2.73
N LEU A 165 -20.50 18.33 -2.09
CA LEU A 165 -21.86 18.68 -1.67
C LEU A 165 -22.00 18.85 -0.15
N ALA A 166 -20.95 18.53 0.62
CA ALA A 166 -20.98 18.59 2.08
C ALA A 166 -21.30 20.00 2.60
N TRP A 167 -20.83 21.03 1.89
CA TRP A 167 -21.10 22.44 2.23
C TRP A 167 -22.59 22.81 2.17
N LEU A 168 -23.41 22.12 1.35
CA LEU A 168 -24.86 22.36 1.33
C LEU A 168 -25.52 22.00 2.67
N SER A 169 -24.95 21.01 3.38
CA SER A 169 -25.40 20.67 4.73
C SER A 169 -25.10 21.80 5.72
N SER A 170 -23.95 22.47 5.61
CA SER A 170 -23.62 23.63 6.45
C SER A 170 -24.52 24.84 6.18
N GLN A 171 -25.08 24.97 4.97
CA GLN A 171 -26.00 26.05 4.59
C GLN A 171 -27.47 25.76 4.96
N GLY A 172 -27.73 24.67 5.69
CA GLY A 172 -29.06 24.36 6.25
C GLY A 172 -29.95 23.48 5.37
N ILE A 173 -29.41 22.82 4.33
CA ILE A 173 -30.14 21.77 3.61
C ILE A 173 -29.93 20.43 4.31
N SER A 174 -31.02 19.71 4.59
CA SER A 174 -30.92 18.38 5.19
C SER A 174 -30.29 17.37 4.20
N ARG A 175 -29.60 16.35 4.73
CA ARG A 175 -29.00 15.27 3.92
C ARG A 175 -30.00 14.62 2.97
N ALA A 176 -31.20 14.33 3.47
CA ALA A 176 -32.30 13.80 2.65
C ALA A 176 -32.72 14.76 1.52
N GLY A 177 -32.74 16.07 1.79
CA GLY A 177 -32.98 17.09 0.78
C GLY A 177 -31.91 17.10 -0.31
N VAL A 178 -30.63 17.00 0.06
CA VAL A 178 -29.53 16.90 -0.91
C VAL A 178 -29.67 15.65 -1.78
N PHE A 179 -29.97 14.48 -1.19
CA PHE A 179 -30.19 13.25 -1.97
C PHE A 179 -31.40 13.34 -2.90
N LYS A 180 -32.48 14.01 -2.47
CA LYS A 180 -33.64 14.26 -3.33
C LYS A 180 -33.28 15.16 -4.53
N LEU A 181 -32.46 16.19 -4.32
CA LEU A 181 -31.93 17.02 -5.40
C LEU A 181 -31.01 16.22 -6.33
N MET A 182 -30.16 15.35 -5.80
CA MET A 182 -29.31 14.47 -6.62
C MET A 182 -30.16 13.57 -7.51
N GLY A 183 -31.22 12.96 -6.97
CA GLY A 183 -32.17 12.16 -7.74
C GLY A 183 -32.86 12.97 -8.83
N LYS A 184 -33.31 14.18 -8.51
CA LYS A 184 -33.94 15.09 -9.49
C LYS A 184 -32.96 15.50 -10.59
N ALA A 185 -31.73 15.86 -10.25
CA ALA A 185 -30.68 16.19 -11.22
C ALA A 185 -30.38 14.99 -12.15
N LYS A 186 -30.24 13.79 -11.56
CA LYS A 186 -30.00 12.55 -12.30
C LYS A 186 -31.12 12.23 -13.30
N SER A 187 -32.38 12.44 -12.93
CA SER A 187 -33.52 12.24 -13.85
C SER A 187 -33.48 13.18 -15.06
N LYS A 188 -32.82 14.34 -14.95
CA LYS A 188 -32.60 15.30 -16.04
C LYS A 188 -31.24 15.17 -16.71
N GLY A 189 -30.48 14.11 -16.42
CA GLY A 189 -29.16 13.88 -17.01
C GLY A 189 -28.07 14.83 -16.52
N LYS A 190 -28.28 15.54 -15.41
CA LYS A 190 -27.35 16.52 -14.84
C LYS A 190 -26.74 16.02 -13.54
N LEU A 191 -25.54 16.50 -13.21
CA LEU A 191 -24.89 16.24 -11.93
C LEU A 191 -25.08 17.43 -10.98
N LEU A 192 -25.64 17.16 -9.79
CA LEU A 192 -25.83 18.21 -8.78
C LEU A 192 -24.50 18.83 -8.33
N SER A 193 -23.42 18.03 -8.31
CA SER A 193 -22.06 18.52 -8.01
C SER A 193 -21.62 19.64 -8.94
N ASP A 194 -21.92 19.53 -10.23
CA ASP A 194 -21.50 20.50 -11.25
C ASP A 194 -22.25 21.82 -11.07
N ILE A 195 -23.56 21.72 -10.84
CA ILE A 195 -24.42 22.88 -10.55
C ILE A 195 -23.98 23.55 -9.25
N ALA A 196 -23.76 22.77 -8.20
CA ALA A 196 -23.35 23.30 -6.89
C ALA A 196 -21.99 24.01 -6.98
N LEU A 197 -21.05 23.47 -7.76
CA LEU A 197 -19.72 24.06 -7.93
C LEU A 197 -19.79 25.37 -8.71
N ALA A 198 -20.48 25.38 -9.86
CA ALA A 198 -20.57 26.55 -10.73
C ALA A 198 -21.26 27.75 -10.05
N VAL A 199 -22.23 27.49 -9.17
CA VAL A 199 -23.04 28.54 -8.53
C VAL A 199 -22.59 28.82 -7.08
N LYS A 200 -21.54 28.14 -6.59
CA LYS A 200 -21.07 28.25 -5.20
C LYS A 200 -20.77 29.69 -4.77
N SER A 201 -20.16 30.49 -5.64
CA SER A 201 -19.81 31.90 -5.37
C SER A 201 -21.03 32.80 -5.17
N TYR A 202 -22.14 32.51 -5.86
CA TYR A 202 -23.36 33.31 -5.82
C TYR A 202 -24.34 32.90 -4.70
N LEU A 203 -24.10 31.73 -4.08
CA LEU A 203 -25.02 31.12 -3.11
C LEU A 203 -24.57 31.21 -1.65
N ILE A 204 -23.53 32.01 -1.37
CA ILE A 204 -22.98 32.15 -0.02
C ILE A 204 -24.01 32.73 0.96
N ASP A 205 -24.88 33.62 0.47
CA ASP A 205 -25.84 34.35 1.31
C ASP A 205 -27.21 33.66 1.44
N ILE A 206 -27.51 32.67 0.60
CA ILE A 206 -28.82 32.01 0.56
C ILE A 206 -28.78 30.72 1.38
N LYS A 207 -29.68 30.61 2.36
CA LYS A 207 -29.71 29.49 3.32
C LYS A 207 -31.01 28.68 3.28
N GLY A 208 -30.92 27.44 3.73
CA GLY A 208 -32.04 26.55 4.04
C GLY A 208 -32.98 26.29 2.86
N ALA A 209 -34.29 26.42 3.10
CA ALA A 209 -35.33 26.07 2.12
C ALA A 209 -35.26 26.91 0.83
N ARG A 210 -34.81 28.17 0.91
CA ARG A 210 -34.64 29.03 -0.28
C ARG A 210 -33.53 28.52 -1.19
N LEU A 211 -32.42 28.07 -0.60
CA LEU A 211 -31.33 27.46 -1.35
C LEU A 211 -31.79 26.19 -2.05
N TYR A 212 -32.56 25.34 -1.36
CA TYR A 212 -33.14 24.13 -1.96
C TYR A 212 -34.05 24.46 -3.15
N ALA A 213 -34.97 25.42 -3.01
CA ALA A 213 -35.88 25.80 -4.08
C ALA A 213 -35.13 26.39 -5.30
N TYR A 214 -34.10 27.20 -5.04
CA TYR A 214 -33.27 27.77 -6.09
C TYR A 214 -32.49 26.70 -6.86
N LEU A 215 -31.82 25.78 -6.15
CA LEU A 215 -31.14 24.65 -6.78
C LEU A 215 -32.12 23.75 -7.55
N ALA A 216 -33.32 23.51 -7.02
CA ALA A 216 -34.35 22.75 -7.72
C ALA A 216 -34.79 23.43 -9.03
N LYS A 217 -34.87 24.77 -9.04
CA LYS A 217 -35.19 25.56 -10.25
C LYS A 217 -34.05 25.52 -11.28
N LEU A 218 -32.79 25.59 -10.83
CA LEU A 218 -31.62 25.45 -11.70
C LEU A 218 -31.50 24.06 -12.32
N VAL A 219 -31.80 23.02 -11.54
CA VAL A 219 -31.90 21.64 -12.04
C VAL A 219 -32.97 21.54 -13.11
N ASP A 220 -34.08 22.28 -12.97
CA ASP A 220 -35.18 22.25 -13.92
C ASP A 220 -34.93 23.02 -15.22
N GLY A 221 -34.10 24.06 -15.18
CA GLY A 221 -33.79 24.90 -16.32
C GLY A 221 -32.98 24.20 -17.43
N PRO A 222 -32.85 24.82 -18.62
CA PRO A 222 -32.15 24.23 -19.76
C PRO A 222 -30.62 24.35 -19.69
N THR A 223 -30.09 25.17 -18.78
CA THR A 223 -28.65 25.48 -18.70
C THR A 223 -27.80 24.24 -18.38
N ASP A 224 -26.74 24.04 -19.15
CA ASP A 224 -25.71 23.06 -18.85
C ASP A 224 -24.59 23.71 -18.01
N PHE A 225 -24.26 23.08 -16.89
CA PHE A 225 -23.22 23.53 -15.95
C PHE A 225 -21.95 22.69 -16.04
N SER A 226 -21.92 21.68 -16.91
CA SER A 226 -20.78 20.76 -17.08
C SER A 226 -19.48 21.51 -17.41
N PHE A 227 -19.55 22.47 -18.35
CA PHE A 227 -18.40 23.27 -18.77
C PHE A 227 -17.89 24.21 -17.67
N ALA A 228 -18.80 24.98 -17.05
CA ALA A 228 -18.46 25.90 -15.95
C ALA A 228 -17.86 25.14 -14.75
N ALA A 229 -18.42 23.97 -14.43
CA ALA A 229 -17.88 23.10 -13.39
C ALA A 229 -16.50 22.52 -13.75
N ALA A 230 -16.28 22.14 -15.01
CA ALA A 230 -14.99 21.64 -15.46
C ALA A 230 -13.89 22.71 -15.37
N GLU A 231 -14.20 23.95 -15.72
CA GLU A 231 -13.26 25.08 -15.58
C GLU A 231 -12.93 25.33 -14.10
N GLU A 232 -13.93 25.36 -13.22
CA GLU A 232 -13.69 25.60 -11.80
C GLU A 232 -12.93 24.43 -11.14
N ARG A 233 -13.20 23.18 -11.52
CA ARG A 233 -12.41 22.02 -11.07
C ARG A 233 -10.94 22.14 -11.48
N ARG A 234 -10.66 22.60 -12.70
CA ARG A 234 -9.27 22.82 -13.15
C ARG A 234 -8.59 23.89 -12.29
N ARG A 235 -9.27 24.99 -11.99
CA ARG A 235 -8.76 26.07 -11.12
C ARG A 235 -8.50 25.58 -9.69
N ILE A 236 -9.41 24.79 -9.12
CA ILE A 236 -9.24 24.21 -7.79
C ILE A 236 -8.05 23.24 -7.78
N ALA A 237 -7.97 22.33 -8.76
CA ALA A 237 -6.88 21.37 -8.87
C ALA A 237 -5.51 22.05 -9.04
N GLU A 238 -5.44 23.14 -9.81
CA GLU A 238 -4.23 23.94 -9.97
C GLU A 238 -3.81 24.61 -8.66
N ARG A 239 -4.76 25.23 -7.94
CA ARG A 239 -4.50 25.82 -6.61
C ARG A 239 -4.03 24.78 -5.60
N GLU A 240 -4.61 23.59 -5.61
CA GLU A 240 -4.19 22.48 -4.75
C GLU A 240 -2.79 21.98 -5.10
N LYS A 241 -2.46 21.86 -6.39
CA LYS A 241 -1.10 21.53 -6.83
C LYS A 241 -0.09 22.56 -6.35
N ILE A 242 -0.35 23.86 -6.56
CA ILE A 242 0.51 24.94 -6.09
C ILE A 242 0.69 24.88 -4.57
N ARG A 243 -0.40 24.68 -3.83
CA ARG A 243 -0.35 24.53 -2.36
C ARG A 243 0.46 23.31 -1.93
N HIS A 244 0.30 22.19 -2.62
CA HIS A 244 1.01 20.95 -2.34
C HIS A 244 2.50 21.08 -2.63
N GLU A 245 2.86 21.71 -3.75
CA GLU A 245 4.25 22.04 -4.11
C GLU A 245 4.88 22.97 -3.08
N ALA A 246 4.21 24.07 -2.73
CA ALA A 246 4.66 24.99 -1.68
C ALA A 246 4.87 24.27 -0.33
N GLY A 247 3.97 23.33 0.00
CA GLY A 247 4.11 22.44 1.14
C GLY A 247 5.38 21.59 1.06
N LYS A 248 5.66 20.91 -0.05
CA LYS A 248 6.88 20.11 -0.23
C LYS A 248 8.14 20.96 -0.09
N VAL A 249 8.16 22.14 -0.70
CA VAL A 249 9.26 23.10 -0.60
C VAL A 249 9.51 23.50 0.85
N HIS A 250 8.45 23.84 1.60
CA HIS A 250 8.54 24.17 3.02
C HIS A 250 9.14 23.01 3.83
N HIS A 251 8.61 21.79 3.67
CA HIS A 251 9.11 20.62 4.40
C HIS A 251 10.55 20.28 4.06
N PHE A 252 10.96 20.44 2.80
CA PHE A 252 12.35 20.25 2.38
C PHE A 252 13.26 21.24 3.11
N ARG A 253 12.93 22.54 3.08
CA ARG A 253 13.76 23.59 3.68
C ARG A 253 13.93 23.37 5.18
N GLU A 254 12.85 23.04 5.88
CA GLU A 254 12.90 22.75 7.31
C GLU A 254 13.72 21.50 7.65
N ARG A 255 13.59 20.44 6.84
CA ARG A 255 14.26 19.16 7.10
C ARG A 255 15.74 19.18 6.78
N PHE A 256 16.15 19.88 5.71
CA PHE A 256 17.49 19.81 5.15
C PHE A 256 18.35 21.05 5.41
N LYS A 257 17.88 22.00 6.23
CA LYS A 257 18.72 23.10 6.73
C LYS A 257 19.97 22.56 7.44
N ASN A 258 21.13 23.16 7.19
CA ASN A 258 22.43 22.74 7.76
C ASN A 258 22.78 21.27 7.53
N THR A 259 22.27 20.66 6.46
CA THR A 259 22.45 19.23 6.20
C THR A 259 23.39 19.01 5.02
N VAL A 260 24.14 17.91 5.05
CA VAL A 260 25.04 17.51 3.97
C VAL A 260 24.47 16.31 3.24
N LEU A 261 24.31 16.45 1.92
CA LEU A 261 23.90 15.39 1.03
C LEU A 261 25.08 14.92 0.18
N THR A 262 25.01 13.70 -0.31
CA THR A 262 25.96 13.13 -1.26
C THR A 262 25.21 12.40 -2.38
N ASN A 263 25.82 12.32 -3.55
CA ASN A 263 25.27 11.50 -4.64
C ASN A 263 25.44 10.00 -4.31
N ARG A 264 24.66 9.13 -4.94
CA ARG A 264 24.81 7.67 -4.89
C ARG A 264 26.22 7.17 -5.20
N LYS A 265 26.96 7.85 -6.08
CA LYS A 265 28.38 7.54 -6.38
C LYS A 265 29.36 7.99 -5.29
N GLN A 266 28.90 8.77 -4.32
CA GLN A 266 29.66 9.27 -3.17
C GLN A 266 30.94 10.03 -3.55
N ASP A 267 30.89 10.75 -4.66
CA ASP A 267 31.98 11.52 -5.26
C ASP A 267 31.83 13.04 -5.07
N ARG A 268 30.65 13.48 -4.61
CA ARG A 268 30.31 14.90 -4.39
C ARG A 268 29.55 15.08 -3.09
N LEU A 269 29.80 16.21 -2.44
CA LEU A 269 29.03 16.68 -1.28
C LEU A 269 28.25 17.94 -1.65
N PHE A 270 27.04 18.03 -1.12
CA PHE A 270 26.14 19.16 -1.26
C PHE A 270 25.79 19.65 0.14
N PHE A 271 26.35 20.77 0.54
CA PHE A 271 26.09 21.40 1.83
C PHE A 271 24.97 22.42 1.66
N ILE A 272 23.84 22.19 2.35
CA ILE A 272 22.72 23.12 2.36
C ILE A 272 22.88 24.06 3.56
N ASP A 273 22.89 25.36 3.28
CA ASP A 273 23.02 26.40 4.31
C ASP A 273 21.85 26.39 5.32
N GLY A 274 22.02 27.02 6.48
CA GLY A 274 21.04 27.05 7.56
C GLY A 274 19.74 27.76 7.20
N ALA A 275 19.77 28.67 6.23
CA ALA A 275 18.57 29.29 5.67
C ALA A 275 17.99 28.52 4.46
N ALA A 276 18.62 27.41 4.05
CA ALA A 276 18.29 26.65 2.84
C ALA A 276 18.15 27.52 1.57
N ARG A 277 18.98 28.58 1.47
CA ARG A 277 19.02 29.53 0.35
C ARG A 277 20.12 29.22 -0.65
N PHE A 278 21.17 28.56 -0.21
CA PHE A 278 22.33 28.24 -1.03
C PHE A 278 22.73 26.79 -0.82
N VAL A 279 23.29 26.19 -1.86
CA VAL A 279 23.97 24.89 -1.78
C VAL A 279 25.42 25.07 -2.21
N GLN A 280 26.33 24.66 -1.33
CA GLN A 280 27.75 24.56 -1.66
C GLN A 280 28.05 23.14 -2.14
N VAL A 281 28.60 23.04 -3.35
CA VAL A 281 29.02 21.77 -3.95
C VAL A 281 30.51 21.61 -3.73
N LEU A 282 30.93 20.47 -3.18
CA LEU A 282 32.33 20.08 -3.00
C LEU A 282 32.61 18.80 -3.78
N GLY A 283 33.62 18.84 -4.66
CA GLY A 283 34.05 17.74 -5.53
C GLY A 283 35.08 18.23 -6.55
N LYS A 284 35.17 17.58 -7.72
CA LYS A 284 36.09 17.98 -8.81
C LYS A 284 35.87 19.42 -9.31
N GLN A 285 34.63 19.88 -9.28
CA GLN A 285 34.24 21.27 -9.50
C GLN A 285 33.47 21.72 -8.27
N SER A 286 33.96 22.78 -7.63
CA SER A 286 33.40 23.29 -6.39
C SER A 286 32.84 24.69 -6.61
N GLY A 287 31.72 24.99 -5.97
CA GLY A 287 31.06 26.28 -6.12
C GLY A 287 29.78 26.37 -5.29
N THR A 288 29.29 27.59 -5.12
CA THR A 288 28.04 27.87 -4.41
C THR A 288 26.97 28.22 -5.43
N GLN A 289 25.81 27.59 -5.31
CA GLN A 289 24.66 27.85 -6.18
C GLN A 289 23.44 28.29 -5.35
N PRO A 290 22.62 29.22 -5.86
CA PRO A 290 21.37 29.60 -5.21
C PRO A 290 20.34 28.46 -5.30
N LEU A 291 19.64 28.21 -4.20
CA LEU A 291 18.58 27.20 -4.08
C LEU A 291 17.20 27.84 -4.29
N ASN A 292 17.05 28.48 -5.46
CA ASN A 292 15.80 29.17 -5.83
C ASN A 292 14.70 28.16 -6.18
N ASP A 293 15.03 27.18 -7.01
CA ASP A 293 14.15 26.06 -7.32
C ASP A 293 14.56 24.81 -6.52
N VAL A 294 13.67 24.40 -5.62
CA VAL A 294 13.88 23.29 -4.69
C VAL A 294 13.31 21.99 -5.25
N MET A 295 12.42 22.06 -6.24
CA MET A 295 11.71 20.88 -6.76
C MET A 295 12.65 19.83 -7.37
N PRO A 296 13.67 20.19 -8.18
CA PRO A 296 14.65 19.22 -8.67
C PRO A 296 15.41 18.51 -7.56
N TRP A 297 15.68 19.19 -6.44
CA TRP A 297 16.35 18.57 -5.29
C TRP A 297 15.45 17.58 -4.57
N ILE A 298 14.16 17.91 -4.41
CA ILE A 298 13.16 17.00 -3.83
C ILE A 298 13.03 15.74 -4.69
N GLU A 299 12.98 15.89 -6.01
CA GLU A 299 12.91 14.77 -6.95
C GLU A 299 14.14 13.87 -6.88
N ARG A 300 15.34 14.46 -6.83
CA ARG A 300 16.61 13.71 -6.72
C ARG A 300 16.77 12.97 -5.40
N ILE A 301 16.23 13.50 -4.31
CA ILE A 301 16.15 12.78 -3.03
C ILE A 301 15.11 11.66 -3.12
N GLY A 302 13.93 11.94 -3.68
CA GLY A 302 12.85 10.95 -3.84
C GLY A 302 13.23 9.77 -4.74
N SER A 303 14.04 10.01 -5.77
CA SER A 303 14.59 8.97 -6.66
C SER A 303 15.77 8.20 -6.05
N GLY A 304 16.29 8.66 -4.90
CA GLY A 304 17.47 8.07 -4.25
C GLY A 304 18.80 8.41 -4.92
N GLU A 305 18.83 9.41 -5.80
CA GLU A 305 20.07 9.93 -6.37
C GLU A 305 20.90 10.68 -5.31
N LEU A 306 20.22 11.41 -4.42
CA LEU A 306 20.82 12.13 -3.30
C LEU A 306 20.47 11.44 -1.97
N VAL A 307 21.49 11.22 -1.15
CA VAL A 307 21.39 10.57 0.17
C VAL A 307 22.12 11.42 1.20
N LEU A 308 21.73 11.31 2.48
CA LEU A 308 22.47 11.95 3.58
C LEU A 308 23.93 11.47 3.61
N ALA A 309 24.87 12.39 3.73
CA ALA A 309 26.29 12.05 3.83
C ALA A 309 26.59 11.49 5.24
N THR A 310 27.48 10.50 5.32
CA THR A 310 28.02 10.03 6.59
C THR A 310 29.22 10.87 7.01
N LEU A 311 29.47 10.96 8.31
CA LEU A 311 30.58 11.76 8.86
C LEU A 311 31.96 11.31 8.37
N SER A 312 32.13 10.01 8.10
CA SER A 312 33.33 9.45 7.46
C SER A 312 33.53 9.96 6.03
N MET A 313 32.43 10.07 5.27
CA MET A 313 32.43 10.57 3.89
C MET A 313 32.78 12.05 3.84
N GLU A 314 32.17 12.85 4.73
CA GLU A 314 32.46 14.28 4.84
C GLU A 314 33.94 14.56 5.10
N ARG A 315 34.55 13.81 6.02
CA ARG A 315 35.98 13.95 6.35
C ARG A 315 36.87 13.60 5.16
N ARG A 316 36.57 12.50 4.45
CA ARG A 316 37.35 12.05 3.29
C ARG A 316 37.37 13.09 2.18
N ILE A 317 36.20 13.55 1.73
CA ILE A 317 36.09 14.49 0.60
C ILE A 317 36.62 15.88 0.99
N ARG A 318 36.43 16.33 2.24
CA ARG A 318 37.05 17.59 2.71
C ARG A 318 38.57 17.51 2.78
N ALA A 319 39.14 16.35 3.15
CA ALA A 319 40.58 16.15 3.15
C ALA A 319 41.16 16.15 1.73
N GLU A 320 40.51 15.43 0.80
CA GLU A 320 40.89 15.44 -0.63
C GLU A 320 40.85 16.84 -1.23
N TYR A 321 39.85 17.65 -0.88
CA TYR A 321 39.76 19.04 -1.32
C TYR A 321 40.87 19.94 -0.76
N ARG A 322 41.26 19.76 0.52
CA ARG A 322 42.34 20.55 1.14
C ARG A 322 43.74 20.18 0.65
N CYS A 323 43.95 18.94 0.21
CA CYS A 323 45.25 18.48 -0.29
C CYS A 323 45.44 18.70 -1.80
N GLY A 324 44.37 19.03 -2.54
CA GLY A 324 44.40 19.27 -3.99
C GLY A 324 44.39 20.74 -4.41
N ASN A 325 44.33 21.67 -3.44
CA ASN A 325 44.53 23.12 -3.61
C ASN A 325 45.87 23.50 -2.96
#